data_AF-A0A673B7V1-F1
#
_entry.id   AF-A0A673B7V1-F1
#
_cell.length_a   1.000
_cell.length_b   1.000
_cell.length_c   1.000
_cell.angle_alpha   90.00
_cell.angle_beta   90.00
_cell.angle_gamma   90.00
#
_symmetry.space_group_name_H-M   'P 1'
#
loop_
_entity.id
_entity.type
_entity.pdbx_description
1 polymer ?
#
loop_
_entity_poly.entity_id
_entity_poly.type
_entity_poly.pdbx_seq_one_letter_code
_entity_poly.pdbx_strand_id
1 'polypeptide(L)'
;MLMFTFVTKNSSSRHASRLLTCGGPCTVSIMSVFMDLNLIQNQTEDRSGLKSLIETAAHLGFSTVAVNYVFEPTTKKKQNIPSPTPINELIDQLPIVQGRSRPIRVLNRLTIVMSDSSHYRPTAAEYRRFDLLAVYPTTEKLFHAACMTYDVDIICISVTEKLPFFFKRAPVNGAIERGVAFEVSYSAAIRDATMRRYTIANAIALVDTCKGKNVIVSSAAEKRLELRGPHDAANLSLLFGLSDADAKEAVSSTCRSVVLHAERRKSAGGIIHTTKTSPEETPPTPDDRDAPAAKRAKPLETE
;
A
#
# COMPACT_ATOMS: atom_id res chain seq x y z
N MET A 1 22.75 -36.53 49.53
CA MET A 1 22.99 -37.91 49.07
C MET A 1 23.28 -37.86 47.57
N LEU A 2 24.59 -37.94 47.23
CA LEU A 2 25.26 -38.13 45.92
C LEU A 2 24.70 -37.33 44.72
N MET A 3 25.34 -36.31 44.13
CA MET A 3 26.73 -36.11 43.67
C MET A 3 27.35 -37.33 42.98
N PHE A 4 27.27 -37.37 41.65
CA PHE A 4 28.19 -38.14 40.81
C PHE A 4 28.82 -37.23 39.77
N THR A 5 30.06 -36.87 40.07
CA THR A 5 31.08 -36.36 39.18
C THR A 5 31.58 -37.52 38.32
N PHE A 6 31.68 -37.35 37.00
CA PHE A 6 32.58 -38.17 36.19
C PHE A 6 33.48 -37.25 35.37
N VAL A 7 34.76 -37.31 35.71
CA VAL A 7 35.87 -36.77 34.95
C VAL A 7 36.37 -37.88 34.04
N THR A 8 36.51 -37.62 32.75
CA THR A 8 37.55 -38.25 31.92
C THR A 8 38.12 -37.23 30.93
N LYS A 9 39.39 -36.86 31.18
CA LYS A 9 40.32 -36.35 30.16
C LYS A 9 40.61 -37.49 29.19
N ASN A 10 40.60 -37.25 27.88
CA ASN A 10 41.83 -37.42 27.12
C ASN A 10 41.84 -36.72 25.76
N SER A 11 43.04 -36.26 25.43
CA SER A 11 43.49 -35.57 24.23
C SER A 11 43.49 -36.42 22.96
N SER A 12 43.28 -35.79 21.79
CA SER A 12 44.23 -35.89 20.67
C SER A 12 43.92 -34.85 19.59
N SER A 13 44.98 -34.38 18.93
CA SER A 13 45.01 -33.28 17.96
C SER A 13 44.96 -33.76 16.50
N ARG A 14 44.76 -32.78 15.58
CA ARG A 14 45.04 -32.80 14.11
C ARG A 14 44.01 -33.61 13.30
N HIS A 15 43.45 -33.17 12.17
CA HIS A 15 43.88 -32.25 11.12
C HIS A 15 42.69 -31.75 10.29
N ALA A 16 42.89 -30.66 9.55
CA ALA A 16 41.92 -30.00 8.68
C ALA A 16 41.49 -30.87 7.48
N SER A 17 40.19 -30.84 7.17
CA SER A 17 39.68 -31.04 5.82
C SER A 17 38.70 -29.93 5.50
N ARG A 18 39.16 -28.98 4.67
CA ARG A 18 38.33 -28.05 3.92
C ARG A 18 37.36 -28.87 3.06
N LEU A 19 36.06 -28.76 3.32
CA LEU A 19 35.07 -28.83 2.26
C LEU A 19 34.44 -27.45 2.11
N LEU A 20 34.79 -26.78 1.02
CA LEU A 20 33.98 -25.69 0.49
C LEU A 20 32.66 -26.30 0.03
N THR A 21 31.58 -26.01 0.74
CA THR A 21 30.24 -26.07 0.18
C THR A 21 29.70 -24.65 0.11
N CYS A 22 29.96 -24.00 -1.02
CA CYS A 22 29.19 -22.85 -1.46
C CYS A 22 27.74 -23.30 -1.64
N GLY A 23 26.83 -22.75 -0.83
CA GLY A 23 25.41 -23.09 -0.91
C GLY A 23 24.62 -22.62 0.31
N GLY A 24 24.88 -21.41 0.78
CA GLY A 24 23.93 -20.75 1.69
C GLY A 24 22.66 -20.40 0.91
N PRO A 25 21.46 -20.50 1.51
CA PRO A 25 20.26 -19.98 0.86
C PRO A 25 20.54 -18.50 0.55
N CYS A 26 20.43 -18.13 -0.72
CA CYS A 26 20.27 -16.74 -1.10
C CYS A 26 19.04 -16.24 -0.34
N THR A 27 19.23 -15.68 0.84
CA THR A 27 18.28 -14.77 1.45
C THR A 27 18.22 -13.62 0.46
N VAL A 28 17.30 -13.73 -0.50
CA VAL A 28 16.74 -12.54 -1.13
C VAL A 28 16.24 -11.75 0.06
N SER A 29 17.05 -10.79 0.53
CA SER A 29 16.59 -9.80 1.48
C SER A 29 15.35 -9.24 0.83
N ILE A 30 14.17 -9.64 1.33
CA ILE A 30 12.89 -9.12 0.84
C ILE A 30 12.95 -7.66 1.29
N MET A 31 13.50 -6.80 0.43
CA MET A 31 13.62 -5.39 0.73
C MET A 31 12.22 -4.90 1.06
N SER A 32 12.04 -4.36 2.27
CA SER A 32 10.78 -3.82 2.73
C SER A 32 10.25 -2.86 1.65
N VAL A 33 9.07 -3.18 1.12
CA VAL A 33 8.42 -2.37 0.09
C VAL A 33 7.75 -1.23 0.81
N PHE A 34 8.25 -0.01 0.60
CA PHE A 34 7.65 1.19 1.18
C PHE A 34 6.57 1.74 0.27
N MET A 35 5.49 2.22 0.86
CA MET A 35 4.32 2.73 0.14
C MET A 35 3.84 4.03 0.76
N ASP A 36 3.39 4.96 -0.08
CA ASP A 36 2.64 6.14 0.35
C ASP A 36 1.24 6.09 -0.26
N LEU A 37 0.21 5.93 0.57
CA LEU A 37 -1.15 5.72 0.10
C LEU A 37 -1.98 7.00 -0.02
N ASN A 38 -1.36 8.19 0.11
CA ASN A 38 -2.10 9.45 0.06
C ASN A 38 -1.31 10.60 -0.62
N LEU A 39 -1.29 10.64 -1.94
CA LEU A 39 -0.87 11.83 -2.71
C LEU A 39 -2.10 12.60 -3.16
N ILE A 40 -2.26 13.86 -2.78
CA ILE A 40 -3.48 14.63 -3.10
C ILE A 40 -3.44 15.07 -4.56
N GLN A 41 -4.49 14.71 -5.32
CA GLN A 41 -4.68 15.24 -6.66
C GLN A 41 -5.55 16.50 -6.62
N ASN A 42 -4.92 17.65 -6.88
CA ASN A 42 -5.64 18.90 -7.12
C ASN A 42 -6.29 18.85 -8.51
N GLN A 43 -7.62 18.70 -8.56
CA GLN A 43 -8.38 18.68 -9.82
C GLN A 43 -8.29 20.00 -10.61
N THR A 44 -7.87 21.08 -9.95
CA THR A 44 -7.76 22.43 -10.51
C THR A 44 -6.37 22.79 -11.01
N GLU A 45 -5.34 22.00 -10.69
CA GLU A 45 -3.95 22.28 -11.07
C GLU A 45 -3.47 21.41 -12.24
N ASP A 46 -2.42 21.90 -12.90
CA ASP A 46 -1.82 21.28 -14.08
C ASP A 46 -1.25 19.88 -13.77
N ARG A 47 -1.35 18.96 -14.75
CA ARG A 47 -0.88 17.56 -14.64
C ARG A 47 0.61 17.45 -14.29
N SER A 48 1.37 18.51 -14.58
CA SER A 48 2.79 18.64 -14.25
C SER A 48 3.09 18.52 -12.75
N GLY A 49 2.21 19.03 -11.89
CA GLY A 49 2.37 18.96 -10.43
C GLY A 49 2.37 17.52 -9.92
N LEU A 50 1.36 16.74 -10.32
CA LEU A 50 1.23 15.33 -9.93
C LEU A 50 2.39 14.47 -10.46
N LYS A 51 2.83 14.72 -11.70
CA LYS A 51 4.00 14.03 -12.26
C LYS A 51 5.23 14.28 -11.41
N SER A 52 5.49 15.54 -11.04
CA SER A 52 6.64 15.88 -10.19
C SER A 52 6.58 15.26 -8.79
N LEU A 53 5.37 15.09 -8.23
CA LEU A 53 5.16 14.38 -6.97
C LEU A 53 5.53 12.90 -7.08
N ILE A 54 5.06 12.23 -8.14
CA ILE A 54 5.34 10.80 -8.39
C ILE A 54 6.83 10.57 -8.64
N GLU A 55 7.48 11.44 -9.41
CA GLU A 55 8.94 11.42 -9.62
C GLU A 55 9.71 11.60 -8.31
N THR A 56 9.30 12.56 -7.49
CA THR A 56 9.92 12.79 -6.17
C THR A 56 9.72 11.58 -5.26
N ALA A 57 8.53 10.98 -5.24
CA ALA A 57 8.26 9.79 -4.45
C ALA A 57 9.11 8.58 -4.89
N ALA A 58 9.29 8.39 -6.21
CA ALA A 58 10.18 7.36 -6.75
C ALA A 58 11.65 7.60 -6.35
N HIS A 59 12.09 8.86 -6.38
CA HIS A 59 13.45 9.26 -5.95
C HIS A 59 13.67 9.01 -4.45
N LEU A 60 12.66 9.26 -3.61
CA LEU A 60 12.72 8.98 -2.17
C LEU A 60 12.71 7.47 -1.83
N GLY A 61 12.37 6.61 -2.79
CA GLY A 61 12.37 5.15 -2.61
C GLY A 61 11.00 4.52 -2.36
N PHE A 62 9.90 5.26 -2.56
CA PHE A 62 8.55 4.66 -2.52
C PHE A 62 8.32 3.77 -3.74
N SER A 63 7.86 2.55 -3.49
CA SER A 63 7.62 1.57 -4.55
C SER A 63 6.19 1.58 -5.07
N THR A 64 5.25 1.95 -4.19
CA THR A 64 3.85 2.11 -4.53
C THR A 64 3.38 3.45 -4.01
N VAL A 65 2.67 4.21 -4.84
CA VAL A 65 1.99 5.44 -4.45
C VAL A 65 0.52 5.38 -4.80
N ALA A 66 -0.35 5.99 -4.00
CA ALA A 66 -1.75 6.13 -4.34
C ALA A 66 -2.14 7.60 -4.52
N VAL A 67 -2.72 7.90 -5.67
CA VAL A 67 -3.27 9.20 -6.02
C VAL A 67 -4.69 9.30 -5.46
N ASN A 68 -4.89 10.23 -4.54
CA ASN A 68 -6.10 10.40 -3.78
C ASN A 68 -7.02 11.45 -4.40
N TYR A 69 -8.25 11.04 -4.69
CA TYR A 69 -9.34 11.87 -5.13
C TYR A 69 -10.25 12.13 -3.93
N VAL A 70 -10.30 13.37 -3.47
CA VAL A 70 -11.17 13.75 -2.34
C VAL A 70 -12.54 14.13 -2.87
N PHE A 71 -13.58 13.47 -2.36
CA PHE A 71 -14.98 13.75 -2.68
C PHE A 71 -15.70 14.22 -1.42
N GLU A 72 -16.16 15.47 -1.44
CA GLU A 72 -16.94 16.08 -0.36
C GLU A 72 -18.38 16.30 -0.82
N PRO A 73 -19.32 15.41 -0.45
CA PRO A 73 -20.71 15.54 -0.87
C PRO A 73 -21.34 16.78 -0.23
N THR A 74 -21.81 17.71 -1.07
CA THR A 74 -22.56 18.87 -0.61
C THR A 74 -24.06 18.68 -0.85
N THR A 75 -24.88 19.15 0.09
CA THR A 75 -26.35 19.05 0.02
C THR A 75 -26.98 19.88 -1.10
N LYS A 76 -26.23 20.79 -1.72
CA LYS A 76 -26.77 21.80 -2.64
C LYS A 76 -26.76 21.40 -4.12
N LYS A 77 -25.99 20.38 -4.54
CA LYS A 77 -25.99 19.84 -5.91
C LYS A 77 -25.66 18.36 -5.91
N LYS A 78 -26.30 17.59 -6.79
CA LYS A 78 -25.97 16.18 -7.05
C LYS A 78 -24.59 16.12 -7.72
N GLN A 79 -23.54 16.08 -6.92
CA GLN A 79 -22.17 15.96 -7.40
C GLN A 79 -21.88 14.49 -7.71
N ASN A 80 -21.28 14.25 -8.87
CA ASN A 80 -20.87 12.91 -9.26
C ASN A 80 -19.51 12.60 -8.64
N ILE A 81 -19.32 11.35 -8.21
CA ILE A 81 -18.01 10.86 -7.79
C ILE A 81 -17.05 11.02 -8.98
N PRO A 82 -15.83 11.56 -8.76
CA PRO A 82 -14.86 11.71 -9.84
C PRO A 82 -14.52 10.37 -10.48
N SER A 83 -14.25 10.37 -11.78
CA SER A 83 -13.65 9.22 -12.44
C SER A 83 -12.14 9.25 -12.26
N PRO A 84 -11.49 8.15 -11.84
CA PRO A 84 -10.04 8.11 -11.80
C PRO A 84 -9.48 8.24 -13.22
N THR A 85 -8.45 9.05 -13.37
CA THR A 85 -7.70 9.16 -14.62
C THR A 85 -6.86 7.89 -14.78
N PRO A 86 -6.89 7.22 -15.95
CA PRO A 86 -6.02 6.07 -16.18
C PRO A 86 -4.56 6.51 -16.15
N ILE A 87 -3.71 5.68 -15.54
CA ILE A 87 -2.29 6.01 -15.29
C ILE A 87 -1.55 6.31 -16.60
N ASN A 88 -1.91 5.62 -17.68
CA ASN A 88 -1.33 5.82 -19.02
C ASN A 88 -1.57 7.23 -19.58
N GLU A 89 -2.64 7.91 -19.16
CA GLU A 89 -2.90 9.31 -19.56
C GLU A 89 -2.18 10.32 -18.65
N LEU A 90 -1.73 9.90 -17.47
CA LEU A 90 -1.05 10.76 -16.50
C LEU A 90 0.45 10.82 -16.78
N ILE A 91 1.08 9.69 -17.09
CA ILE A 91 2.53 9.58 -17.28
C ILE A 91 2.83 8.49 -18.32
N ASP A 92 3.45 8.89 -19.45
CA ASP A 92 3.83 7.95 -20.53
C ASP A 92 4.83 6.87 -20.08
N GLN A 93 5.78 7.26 -19.22
CA GLN A 93 6.79 6.36 -18.65
C GLN A 93 6.95 6.62 -17.15
N LEU A 94 6.62 5.60 -16.35
CA LEU A 94 6.73 5.68 -14.90
C LEU A 94 8.20 5.67 -14.47
N PRO A 95 8.59 6.55 -13.52
CA PRO A 95 9.97 6.63 -13.05
C PRO A 95 10.40 5.34 -12.34
N ILE A 96 11.67 4.98 -12.51
CA ILE A 96 12.29 3.87 -11.80
C ILE A 96 12.56 4.30 -10.36
N VAL A 97 12.18 3.44 -9.42
CA VAL A 97 12.34 3.72 -7.99
C VAL A 97 13.81 3.66 -7.60
N GLN A 98 14.29 4.67 -6.86
CA GLN A 98 15.67 4.70 -6.39
C GLN A 98 16.01 3.47 -5.56
N GLY A 99 17.14 2.83 -5.87
CA GLY A 99 17.58 1.60 -5.22
C GLY A 99 16.83 0.34 -5.67
N ARG A 100 16.01 0.43 -6.72
CA ARG A 100 15.32 -0.72 -7.34
C ARG A 100 15.40 -0.66 -8.86
N SER A 101 15.16 -1.79 -9.50
CA SER A 101 15.16 -1.93 -10.98
C SER A 101 13.74 -1.94 -11.58
N ARG A 102 12.72 -1.52 -10.82
CA ARG A 102 11.32 -1.57 -11.24
C ARG A 102 10.69 -0.16 -11.22
N PRO A 103 9.76 0.12 -12.14
CA PRO A 103 9.00 1.37 -12.11
C PRO A 103 8.09 1.43 -10.88
N ILE A 104 7.76 2.64 -10.45
CA ILE A 104 6.82 2.89 -9.37
C ILE A 104 5.42 2.39 -9.74
N ARG A 105 4.71 1.74 -8.81
CA ARG A 105 3.30 1.35 -8.97
C ARG A 105 2.42 2.51 -8.52
N VAL A 106 1.53 2.99 -9.40
CA VAL A 106 0.55 4.03 -9.06
C VAL A 106 -0.81 3.37 -8.86
N LEU A 107 -1.52 3.76 -7.81
CA LEU A 107 -2.88 3.32 -7.48
C LEU A 107 -3.83 4.51 -7.47
N ASN A 108 -5.11 4.28 -7.76
CA ASN A 108 -6.15 5.29 -7.61
C ASN A 108 -6.92 5.08 -6.30
N ARG A 109 -6.97 6.11 -5.45
CA ARG A 109 -7.67 6.10 -4.17
C ARG A 109 -8.82 7.11 -4.20
N LEU A 110 -9.99 6.72 -3.68
CA LEU A 110 -11.09 7.66 -3.40
C LEU A 110 -11.18 7.88 -1.88
N THR A 111 -11.19 9.14 -1.44
CA THR A 111 -11.51 9.50 -0.05
C THR A 111 -12.84 10.25 0.00
N ILE A 112 -13.81 9.73 0.75
CA ILE A 112 -15.13 10.35 0.91
C ILE A 112 -15.18 11.09 2.23
N VAL A 113 -15.37 12.41 2.19
CA VAL A 113 -15.58 13.24 3.38
C VAL A 113 -17.03 13.09 3.85
N MET A 114 -17.19 12.60 5.08
CA MET A 114 -18.49 12.25 5.63
C MET A 114 -18.94 13.25 6.68
N SER A 115 -19.96 14.02 6.33
CA SER A 115 -20.70 14.89 7.24
C SER A 115 -22.06 14.30 7.61
N ASP A 116 -22.60 13.41 6.76
CA ASP A 116 -23.83 12.66 6.99
C ASP A 116 -23.63 11.18 6.62
N SER A 117 -24.42 10.29 7.22
CA SER A 117 -24.40 8.85 6.93
C SER A 117 -24.79 8.50 5.49
N SER A 118 -25.61 9.33 4.85
CA SER A 118 -26.07 9.20 3.47
C SER A 118 -24.97 9.43 2.42
N HIS A 119 -23.82 10.00 2.83
CA HIS A 119 -22.69 10.28 1.95
C HIS A 119 -21.99 9.01 1.47
N TYR A 120 -22.01 7.95 2.28
CA TYR A 120 -21.45 6.64 1.91
C TYR A 120 -22.55 5.75 1.33
N ARG A 121 -22.32 5.25 0.12
CA ARG A 121 -23.27 4.45 -0.66
C ARG A 121 -22.70 3.03 -0.88
N PRO A 122 -22.99 2.05 -0.01
CA PRO A 122 -22.32 0.74 -0.03
C PRO A 122 -22.30 0.03 -1.40
N THR A 123 -23.34 0.23 -2.21
CA THR A 123 -23.52 -0.44 -3.51
C THR A 123 -23.18 0.45 -4.72
N ALA A 124 -22.52 1.59 -4.52
CA ALA A 124 -22.13 2.49 -5.60
C ALA A 124 -21.13 1.81 -6.56
N ALA A 125 -21.52 1.67 -7.83
CA ALA A 125 -20.67 1.08 -8.85
C ALA A 125 -19.39 1.89 -9.09
N GLU A 126 -19.44 3.20 -8.81
CA GLU A 126 -18.34 4.13 -8.93
C GLU A 126 -17.14 3.74 -8.05
N TYR A 127 -17.38 3.13 -6.88
CA TYR A 127 -16.32 2.69 -5.96
C TYR A 127 -15.45 1.57 -6.55
N ARG A 128 -15.98 0.77 -7.47
CA ARG A 128 -15.22 -0.31 -8.13
C ARG A 128 -14.14 0.21 -9.07
N ARG A 129 -14.23 1.47 -9.51
CA ARG A 129 -13.24 2.11 -10.38
C ARG A 129 -11.94 2.46 -9.65
N PHE A 130 -11.98 2.59 -8.32
CA PHE A 130 -10.83 2.95 -7.51
C PHE A 130 -10.17 1.73 -6.90
N ASP A 131 -8.85 1.73 -6.84
CA ASP A 131 -8.05 0.70 -6.17
C ASP A 131 -8.28 0.71 -4.67
N LEU A 132 -8.21 1.88 -4.04
CA LEU A 132 -8.39 2.04 -2.60
C LEU A 132 -9.65 2.88 -2.32
N LEU A 133 -10.38 2.52 -1.27
CA LEU A 133 -11.52 3.28 -0.77
C LEU A 133 -11.27 3.71 0.67
N ALA A 134 -11.32 5.01 0.89
CA ALA A 134 -11.12 5.64 2.18
C ALA A 134 -12.33 6.50 2.58
N VAL A 135 -12.57 6.64 3.88
CA VAL A 135 -13.57 7.56 4.43
C VAL A 135 -12.93 8.49 5.43
N TYR A 136 -13.39 9.74 5.46
CA TYR A 136 -13.01 10.76 6.43
C TYR A 136 -14.24 11.15 7.26
N PRO A 137 -14.50 10.48 8.39
CA PRO A 137 -15.62 10.78 9.27
C PRO A 137 -15.38 12.05 10.09
N THR A 138 -16.33 12.99 10.07
CA THR A 138 -16.25 14.26 10.83
C THR A 138 -16.89 14.18 12.22
N THR A 139 -17.70 13.14 12.51
CA THR A 139 -18.41 12.98 13.79
C THR A 139 -18.18 11.60 14.41
N GLU A 140 -18.35 11.48 15.73
CA GLU A 140 -18.20 10.21 16.45
C GLU A 140 -19.14 9.12 15.92
N LYS A 141 -20.39 9.50 15.59
CA LYS A 141 -21.39 8.56 15.06
C LYS A 141 -20.97 7.98 13.72
N LEU A 142 -20.41 8.82 12.85
CA LEU A 142 -19.90 8.39 11.55
C LEU A 142 -18.62 7.57 11.67
N PHE A 143 -17.74 7.92 12.61
CA PHE A 143 -16.56 7.12 12.91
C PHE A 143 -16.94 5.72 13.39
N HIS A 144 -17.91 5.63 14.31
CA HIS A 144 -18.44 4.35 14.78
C HIS A 144 -19.05 3.53 13.64
N ALA A 145 -19.87 4.15 12.79
CA ALA A 145 -20.45 3.49 11.62
C ALA A 145 -19.36 2.99 10.66
N ALA A 146 -18.35 3.81 10.37
CA ALA A 146 -17.22 3.41 9.53
C ALA A 146 -16.48 2.19 10.09
N CYS A 147 -16.27 2.15 11.41
CA CYS A 147 -15.60 1.05 12.08
C CYS A 147 -16.41 -0.26 12.09
N MET A 148 -17.74 -0.20 12.04
CA MET A 148 -18.60 -1.38 12.21
C MET A 148 -19.26 -1.86 10.91
N THR A 149 -19.70 -0.95 10.03
CA THR A 149 -20.62 -1.30 8.93
C THR A 149 -20.07 -0.99 7.55
N TYR A 150 -19.17 -0.01 7.39
CA TYR A 150 -18.71 0.37 6.06
C TYR A 150 -17.67 -0.61 5.52
N ASP A 151 -17.81 -0.96 4.23
CA ASP A 151 -16.87 -1.77 3.47
C ASP A 151 -15.86 -0.84 2.79
N VAL A 152 -14.81 -0.50 3.55
CA VAL A 152 -13.76 0.47 3.18
C VAL A 152 -12.41 -0.10 3.57
N ASP A 153 -11.34 0.38 2.94
CA ASP A 153 -9.98 -0.11 3.22
C ASP A 153 -9.29 0.76 4.28
N ILE A 154 -9.60 2.06 4.28
CA ILE A 154 -8.93 3.06 5.12
C ILE A 154 -9.97 3.96 5.81
N ILE A 155 -9.79 4.17 7.11
CA ILE A 155 -10.50 5.21 7.87
C ILE A 155 -9.48 6.31 8.20
N CYS A 156 -9.71 7.49 7.64
CA CYS A 156 -8.85 8.65 7.87
C CYS A 156 -9.22 9.31 9.20
N ILE A 157 -8.21 9.80 9.91
CA ILE A 157 -8.42 10.53 11.16
C ILE A 157 -8.32 12.03 10.89
N SER A 158 -9.19 12.80 11.54
CA SER A 158 -9.10 14.26 11.47
C SER A 158 -7.82 14.75 12.13
N VAL A 159 -7.03 15.51 11.37
CA VAL A 159 -5.74 16.09 11.79
C VAL A 159 -5.79 17.62 11.87
N THR A 160 -6.88 18.23 11.38
CA THR A 160 -7.02 19.68 11.24
C THR A 160 -7.57 20.34 12.51
N GLU A 161 -8.32 19.60 13.32
CA GLU A 161 -8.97 20.10 14.53
C GLU A 161 -8.84 19.11 15.70
N LYS A 162 -9.01 19.61 16.92
CA LYS A 162 -9.14 18.74 18.09
C LYS A 162 -10.39 17.90 17.91
N LEU A 163 -10.24 16.57 17.92
CA LEU A 163 -11.40 15.68 17.82
C LEU A 163 -12.37 15.96 18.98
N PRO A 164 -13.67 16.18 18.69
CA PRO A 164 -14.67 16.42 19.73
C PRO A 164 -15.08 15.14 20.46
N PHE A 165 -14.47 14.00 20.13
CA PHE A 165 -14.79 12.68 20.66
C PHE A 165 -13.55 11.84 20.92
N PHE A 166 -13.72 10.77 21.70
CA PHE A 166 -12.68 9.80 22.01
C PHE A 166 -12.88 8.52 21.21
N PHE A 167 -11.77 7.86 20.87
CA PHE A 167 -11.81 6.56 20.22
C PHE A 167 -12.24 5.47 21.21
N LYS A 168 -13.38 4.82 20.93
CA LYS A 168 -13.83 3.66 21.71
C LYS A 168 -13.12 2.40 21.22
N ARG A 169 -12.65 1.58 22.15
CA ARG A 169 -11.89 0.35 21.85
C ARG A 169 -12.70 -0.67 21.04
N ALA A 170 -13.97 -0.87 21.36
CA ALA A 170 -14.80 -1.88 20.69
C ALA A 170 -14.98 -1.61 19.18
N PRO A 171 -15.39 -0.42 18.72
CA PRO A 171 -15.43 -0.10 17.30
C PRO A 171 -14.05 -0.22 16.63
N VAL A 172 -13.00 0.31 17.26
CA VAL A 172 -11.64 0.25 16.70
C VAL A 172 -11.17 -1.19 16.48
N ASN A 173 -11.38 -2.07 17.45
CA ASN A 173 -11.06 -3.49 17.31
C ASN A 173 -11.90 -4.17 16.23
N GLY A 174 -13.19 -3.85 16.14
CA GLY A 174 -14.06 -4.36 15.06
C GLY A 174 -13.57 -3.97 13.66
N ALA A 175 -13.01 -2.77 13.50
CA ALA A 175 -12.38 -2.35 12.24
C ALA A 175 -11.09 -3.13 11.95
N ILE A 176 -10.25 -3.32 12.97
CA ILE A 176 -8.97 -4.06 12.88
C ILE A 176 -9.21 -5.51 12.46
N GLU A 177 -10.19 -6.18 13.08
CA GLU A 177 -10.57 -7.57 12.78
C GLU A 177 -11.07 -7.74 11.35
N ARG A 178 -11.75 -6.73 10.80
CA ARG A 178 -12.15 -6.70 9.38
C ARG A 178 -10.99 -6.42 8.43
N GLY A 179 -9.84 -6.01 8.94
CA GLY A 179 -8.66 -5.66 8.12
C GLY A 179 -8.65 -4.22 7.61
N VAL A 180 -9.49 -3.36 8.18
CA VAL A 180 -9.50 -1.92 7.87
C VAL A 180 -8.32 -1.25 8.60
N ALA A 181 -7.65 -0.32 7.92
CA ALA A 181 -6.56 0.45 8.50
C ALA A 181 -6.99 1.88 8.87
N PHE A 182 -6.34 2.42 9.89
CA PHE A 182 -6.49 3.81 10.29
C PHE A 182 -5.34 4.65 9.73
N GLU A 183 -5.66 5.73 9.05
CA GLU A 183 -4.67 6.62 8.45
C GLU A 183 -4.41 7.87 9.30
N VAL A 184 -3.13 8.13 9.54
CA VAL A 184 -2.61 9.40 10.05
C VAL A 184 -1.80 10.08 8.95
N SER A 185 -2.24 11.26 8.52
CA SER A 185 -1.51 12.05 7.53
C SER A 185 -0.54 13.02 8.21
N TYR A 186 0.72 13.04 7.78
CA TYR A 186 1.74 13.88 8.43
C TYR A 186 1.90 15.27 7.81
N SER A 187 1.43 15.53 6.57
CA SER A 187 1.61 16.85 5.94
C SER A 187 0.95 17.98 6.72
N ALA A 188 -0.19 17.74 7.37
CA ALA A 188 -0.85 18.73 8.23
C ALA A 188 0.06 19.20 9.37
N ALA A 189 0.85 18.30 9.95
CA ALA A 189 1.81 18.61 11.00
C ALA A 189 3.03 19.41 10.49
N ILE A 190 3.36 19.29 9.20
CA ILE A 190 4.44 20.07 8.57
C ILE A 190 3.98 21.49 8.27
N ARG A 191 2.76 21.65 7.72
CA ARG A 191 2.23 22.93 7.21
C ARG A 191 2.03 23.98 8.30
N ASP A 192 1.46 23.60 9.44
CA ASP A 192 1.08 24.53 10.50
C ASP A 192 1.37 24.00 11.91
N ALA A 193 1.82 24.88 12.80
CA ALA A 193 2.19 24.52 14.17
C ALA A 193 0.97 24.18 15.05
N THR A 194 -0.20 24.74 14.77
CA THR A 194 -1.45 24.42 15.49
C THR A 194 -1.96 23.05 15.04
N MET A 195 -2.01 22.82 13.72
CA MET A 195 -2.38 21.51 13.15
C MET A 195 -1.43 20.40 13.62
N ARG A 196 -0.14 20.70 13.80
CA ARG A 196 0.83 19.75 14.39
C ARG A 196 0.41 19.26 15.76
N ARG A 197 -0.06 20.15 16.65
CA ARG A 197 -0.50 19.77 18.00
C ARG A 197 -1.71 18.85 17.93
N TYR A 198 -2.69 19.15 17.07
CA TYR A 198 -3.87 18.31 16.90
C TYR A 198 -3.54 16.96 16.25
N THR A 199 -2.70 16.95 15.22
CA THR A 199 -2.24 15.71 14.56
C THR A 199 -1.59 14.77 15.58
N ILE A 200 -0.63 15.27 16.37
CA ILE A 200 0.06 14.45 17.37
C ILE A 200 -0.90 13.97 18.46
N ALA A 201 -1.75 14.86 19.00
CA ALA A 201 -2.68 14.48 20.06
C ALA A 201 -3.71 13.44 19.60
N ASN A 202 -4.30 13.62 18.42
CA ASN A 202 -5.29 12.71 17.86
C ASN A 202 -4.64 11.37 17.48
N ALA A 203 -3.41 11.39 16.93
CA ALA A 203 -2.70 10.17 16.57
C ALA A 203 -2.32 9.35 17.82
N ILE A 204 -1.81 9.98 18.88
CA ILE A 204 -1.53 9.29 20.15
C ILE A 204 -2.80 8.65 20.71
N ALA A 205 -3.92 9.38 20.74
CA ALA A 205 -5.19 8.87 21.23
C ALA A 205 -5.67 7.63 20.44
N LEU A 206 -5.45 7.61 19.12
CA LEU A 206 -5.72 6.44 18.29
C LEU A 206 -4.78 5.29 18.64
N VAL A 207 -3.47 5.54 18.64
CA VAL A 207 -2.44 4.52 18.85
C VAL A 207 -2.60 3.85 20.22
N ASP A 208 -2.95 4.62 21.24
CA ASP A 208 -3.27 4.10 22.58
C ASP A 208 -4.50 3.17 22.57
N THR A 209 -5.46 3.44 21.69
CA THR A 209 -6.70 2.68 21.56
C THR A 209 -6.48 1.39 20.75
N CYS A 210 -5.78 1.47 19.60
CA CYS A 210 -5.51 0.34 18.71
C CYS A 210 -4.28 -0.49 19.14
N LYS A 211 -3.46 0.00 20.08
CA LYS A 211 -2.19 -0.60 20.50
C LYS A 211 -1.22 -0.77 19.32
N GLY A 212 -1.14 0.24 18.46
CA GLY A 212 -0.27 0.27 17.28
C GLY A 212 -0.75 -0.57 16.08
N LYS A 213 -1.84 -1.32 16.21
CA LYS A 213 -2.32 -2.23 15.15
C LYS A 213 -3.04 -1.48 14.03
N ASN A 214 -2.78 -1.92 12.79
CA ASN A 214 -3.40 -1.43 11.56
C ASN A 214 -3.39 0.10 11.41
N VAL A 215 -2.34 0.77 11.88
CA VAL A 215 -2.14 2.20 11.63
C VAL A 215 -1.22 2.35 10.41
N ILE A 216 -1.62 3.19 9.46
CA ILE A 216 -0.78 3.61 8.35
C ILE A 216 -0.45 5.09 8.47
N VAL A 217 0.75 5.44 8.02
CA VAL A 217 1.20 6.82 7.95
C VAL A 217 1.43 7.19 6.49
N SER A 218 0.76 8.24 6.04
CA SER A 218 0.81 8.70 4.65
C SER A 218 1.07 10.20 4.60
N SER A 219 1.51 10.70 3.44
CA SER A 219 1.88 12.10 3.34
C SER A 219 0.66 13.01 3.33
N ALA A 220 -0.36 12.73 2.52
CA ALA A 220 -1.35 13.72 2.09
C ALA A 220 -0.67 14.94 1.43
N ALA A 221 0.45 14.71 0.73
CA ALA A 221 1.23 15.78 0.12
C ALA A 221 0.47 16.37 -1.08
N GLU A 222 0.39 17.71 -1.09
CA GLU A 222 -0.03 18.50 -2.25
C GLU A 222 1.19 19.02 -3.02
N LYS A 223 2.32 19.19 -2.32
CA LYS A 223 3.57 19.73 -2.88
C LYS A 223 4.72 18.78 -2.64
N ARG A 224 5.66 18.73 -3.60
CA ARG A 224 6.87 17.88 -3.53
C ARG A 224 7.69 18.05 -2.25
N LEU A 225 7.70 19.27 -1.68
CA LEU A 225 8.47 19.60 -0.47
C LEU A 225 7.85 19.06 0.82
N GLU A 226 6.61 18.55 0.75
CA GLU A 226 5.93 17.94 1.88
C GLU A 226 6.25 16.46 2.02
N LEU A 227 6.70 15.80 0.93
CA LEU A 227 7.13 14.41 0.96
C LEU A 227 8.37 14.23 1.83
N ARG A 228 8.40 13.12 2.56
CA ARG A 228 9.55 12.66 3.35
C ARG A 228 9.94 11.26 2.89
N GLY A 229 11.22 10.92 3.04
CA GLY A 229 11.68 9.57 2.74
C GLY A 229 10.95 8.55 3.62
N PRO A 230 10.82 7.27 3.20
CA PRO A 230 10.11 6.25 3.99
C PRO A 230 10.62 6.09 5.42
N HIS A 231 11.95 6.19 5.61
CA HIS A 231 12.56 6.11 6.94
C HIS A 231 12.29 7.35 7.79
N ASP A 232 12.25 8.53 7.19
CA ASP A 232 11.89 9.77 7.90
C ASP A 232 10.41 9.75 8.28
N ALA A 233 9.54 9.24 7.39
CA ALA A 233 8.13 9.04 7.69
C ALA A 233 7.95 8.04 8.85
N ALA A 234 8.71 6.94 8.88
CA ALA A 234 8.72 6.01 10.01
C ALA A 234 9.22 6.68 11.30
N ASN A 235 10.25 7.53 11.23
CA ASN A 235 10.73 8.27 12.40
C ASN A 235 9.67 9.27 12.92
N LEU A 236 8.91 9.91 12.02
CA LEU A 236 7.78 10.76 12.41
C LEU A 236 6.67 9.96 13.10
N SER A 237 6.44 8.71 12.67
CA SER A 237 5.47 7.81 13.30
C SER A 237 5.75 7.55 14.79
N LEU A 238 7.01 7.63 15.23
CA LEU A 238 7.37 7.53 16.65
C LEU A 238 6.76 8.67 17.48
N LEU A 239 6.65 9.87 16.91
CA LEU A 239 6.01 11.02 17.56
C LEU A 239 4.50 10.82 17.74
N PHE A 240 3.90 9.94 16.94
CA PHE A 240 2.50 9.55 17.04
C PHE A 240 2.25 8.45 18.07
N GLY A 241 3.29 7.98 18.78
CA GLY A 241 3.20 6.97 19.82
C GLY A 241 3.37 5.53 19.33
N LEU A 242 3.72 5.33 18.06
CA LEU A 242 4.03 4.00 17.54
C LEU A 242 5.40 3.52 18.06
N SER A 243 5.53 2.20 18.25
CA SER A 243 6.82 1.58 18.54
C SER A 243 7.72 1.61 17.29
N ASP A 244 9.02 1.38 17.44
CA ASP A 244 9.96 1.33 16.30
C ASP A 244 9.57 0.27 15.26
N ALA A 245 9.12 -0.89 15.74
CA ALA A 245 8.60 -1.95 14.88
C ALA A 245 7.34 -1.49 14.14
N ASP A 246 6.33 -1.02 14.87
CA ASP A 246 5.05 -0.61 14.27
C ASP A 246 5.21 0.60 13.33
N ALA A 247 6.12 1.51 13.65
CA ALA A 247 6.42 2.69 12.85
C ALA A 247 6.98 2.32 11.46
N LYS A 248 7.86 1.32 11.40
CA LYS A 248 8.37 0.79 10.13
C LYS A 248 7.30 0.01 9.37
N GLU A 249 6.47 -0.75 10.08
CA GLU A 249 5.37 -1.50 9.49
C GLU A 249 4.27 -0.59 8.92
N ALA A 250 4.00 0.55 9.58
CA ALA A 250 3.00 1.54 9.19
C ALA A 250 3.23 2.15 7.80
N VAL A 251 4.48 2.14 7.31
CA VAL A 251 4.85 2.61 5.96
C VAL A 251 5.19 1.46 4.99
N SER A 252 5.13 0.20 5.45
CA SER A 252 5.53 -0.97 4.67
C SER A 252 4.51 -2.11 4.71
N SER A 253 4.60 -3.04 5.66
CA SER A 253 3.76 -4.24 5.70
C SER A 253 2.29 -3.91 5.91
N THR A 254 1.96 -2.95 6.78
CA THR A 254 0.57 -2.53 7.01
C THR A 254 -0.04 -1.90 5.76
N CYS A 255 0.70 -1.04 5.06
CA CYS A 255 0.27 -0.52 3.75
C CYS A 255 0.04 -1.63 2.73
N ARG A 256 0.90 -2.66 2.71
CA ARG A 256 0.71 -3.83 1.84
C ARG A 256 -0.58 -4.59 2.18
N SER A 257 -0.87 -4.78 3.47
CA SER A 257 -2.12 -5.42 3.92
C SER A 257 -3.36 -4.64 3.47
N VAL A 258 -3.30 -3.30 3.48
CA VAL A 258 -4.38 -2.44 2.96
C VAL A 258 -4.59 -2.63 1.46
N VAL A 259 -3.52 -2.67 0.67
CA VAL A 259 -3.63 -2.91 -0.78
C VAL A 259 -4.24 -4.29 -1.06
N LEU A 260 -3.83 -5.32 -0.31
CA LEU A 260 -4.40 -6.67 -0.44
C LEU A 260 -5.86 -6.76 0.02
N HIS A 261 -6.24 -5.99 1.06
CA HIS A 261 -7.63 -5.86 1.47
C HIS A 261 -8.48 -5.27 0.34
N ALA A 262 -7.99 -4.23 -0.31
CA ALA A 262 -8.69 -3.57 -1.40
C ALA A 262 -8.81 -4.43 -2.67
N GLU A 263 -7.78 -5.23 -2.99
CA GLU A 263 -7.84 -6.24 -4.05
C GLU A 263 -8.95 -7.28 -3.77
N ARG A 264 -9.09 -7.73 -2.51
CA ARG A 264 -10.17 -8.63 -2.09
C ARG A 264 -11.55 -8.01 -2.21
N ARG A 265 -11.70 -6.71 -1.93
CA ARG A 265 -12.97 -5.95 -2.10
C ARG A 265 -13.39 -5.87 -3.57
N LYS A 266 -12.43 -5.77 -4.49
CA LYS A 266 -12.71 -5.78 -5.95
C LYS A 266 -13.08 -7.16 -6.47
N SER A 267 -12.46 -8.20 -5.92
CA SER A 267 -12.73 -9.59 -6.27
C SER A 267 -14.04 -10.10 -5.68
N ALA A 268 -14.72 -10.99 -6.40
CA ALA A 268 -15.96 -11.62 -5.93
C ALA A 268 -15.66 -12.67 -4.84
N GLY A 269 -15.40 -12.24 -3.60
CA GLY A 269 -15.15 -13.14 -2.46
C GLY A 269 -13.76 -13.78 -2.46
N GLY A 270 -12.74 -13.09 -2.97
CA GLY A 270 -11.35 -13.56 -3.00
C GLY A 270 -10.96 -14.36 -4.25
N ILE A 271 -11.87 -14.56 -5.20
CA ILE A 271 -11.56 -15.18 -6.49
C ILE A 271 -10.96 -14.11 -7.42
N ILE A 272 -9.71 -14.34 -7.87
CA ILE A 272 -9.02 -13.47 -8.84
C ILE A 272 -9.00 -14.18 -10.19
N HIS A 273 -9.69 -13.63 -11.17
CA HIS A 273 -9.66 -14.12 -12.55
C HIS A 273 -8.68 -13.29 -13.37
N THR A 274 -7.52 -13.86 -13.71
CA THR A 274 -6.54 -13.24 -14.61
C THR A 274 -6.53 -13.96 -15.95
N THR A 275 -6.80 -13.24 -17.04
CA THR A 275 -6.55 -13.72 -18.39
C THR A 275 -5.13 -13.34 -18.80
N LYS A 276 -4.29 -14.33 -19.08
CA LYS A 276 -2.96 -14.08 -19.63
C LYS A 276 -3.11 -13.88 -21.14
N THR A 277 -3.09 -12.63 -21.59
CA THR A 277 -2.99 -12.32 -23.01
C THR A 277 -1.51 -12.48 -23.41
N SER A 278 -1.19 -13.47 -24.24
CA SER A 278 0.07 -13.47 -24.96
C SER A 278 0.08 -12.31 -25.96
N PRO A 279 1.22 -11.65 -26.22
CA PRO A 279 1.32 -10.72 -27.34
C PRO A 279 0.92 -11.46 -28.61
N GLU A 280 0.02 -10.88 -29.41
CA GLU A 280 -0.31 -11.38 -30.75
C GLU A 280 0.99 -11.49 -31.56
N GLU A 281 1.36 -12.72 -31.94
CA GLU A 281 2.22 -12.94 -33.09
C GLU A 281 1.46 -12.43 -34.30
N THR A 282 1.98 -11.37 -34.92
CA THR A 282 1.54 -10.88 -36.23
C THR A 282 1.45 -12.06 -37.20
N PRO A 283 0.31 -12.27 -37.89
CA PRO A 283 0.19 -13.37 -38.84
C PRO A 283 1.22 -13.16 -39.98
N PRO A 284 1.97 -14.19 -40.38
CA PRO A 284 2.89 -14.08 -41.50
C PRO A 284 2.10 -13.86 -42.80
N THR A 285 2.54 -12.87 -43.57
CA THR A 285 2.06 -12.60 -44.93
C THR A 285 2.30 -13.82 -45.83
N PRO A 286 1.31 -14.24 -46.66
CA PRO A 286 1.45 -15.41 -47.51
C PRO A 286 2.06 -15.01 -48.85
N ASP A 287 3.39 -15.05 -48.96
CA ASP A 287 4.11 -15.09 -50.24
C ASP A 287 5.36 -15.97 -50.07
N ASP A 288 5.24 -17.27 -50.35
CA ASP A 288 5.85 -17.86 -51.55
C ASP A 288 5.60 -19.37 -51.64
N ARG A 289 5.59 -19.85 -52.87
CA ARG A 289 4.96 -21.07 -53.38
C ARG A 289 5.78 -22.37 -53.17
N ASP A 290 5.03 -23.46 -53.16
CA ASP A 290 5.31 -24.80 -53.74
C ASP A 290 6.68 -25.48 -53.51
N ALA A 291 6.66 -26.58 -52.74
CA ALA A 291 7.35 -27.82 -53.12
C ALA A 291 6.72 -29.06 -52.42
N PRO A 292 6.52 -30.20 -53.12
CA PRO A 292 5.73 -31.33 -52.64
C PRO A 292 6.48 -32.31 -51.72
N ALA A 293 5.71 -33.02 -50.90
CA ALA A 293 6.14 -33.97 -49.89
C ALA A 293 7.04 -35.12 -50.44
N ALA A 294 8.28 -35.19 -49.95
CA ALA A 294 9.15 -36.35 -50.15
C ALA A 294 8.91 -37.41 -49.06
N LYS A 295 8.77 -38.65 -49.53
CA LYS A 295 8.39 -39.86 -48.78
C LYS A 295 9.37 -40.24 -47.67
N ARG A 296 8.80 -40.74 -46.57
CA ARG A 296 9.46 -41.34 -45.41
C ARG A 296 10.24 -42.60 -45.83
N ALA A 297 11.56 -42.63 -45.63
CA ALA A 297 12.37 -43.85 -45.76
C ALA A 297 12.40 -44.61 -44.41
N LYS A 298 12.21 -45.94 -44.45
CA LYS A 298 12.42 -46.86 -43.32
C LYS A 298 13.93 -47.02 -43.05
N PRO A 299 14.39 -47.16 -41.80
CA PRO A 299 15.77 -47.57 -41.52
C PRO A 299 15.94 -49.07 -41.80
N LEU A 300 17.03 -49.43 -42.48
CA LEU A 300 17.55 -50.79 -42.56
C LEU A 300 18.29 -51.11 -41.25
N GLU A 301 17.97 -52.26 -40.65
CA GLU A 301 18.81 -52.93 -39.67
C GLU A 301 19.98 -53.61 -40.41
N THR A 302 21.21 -53.36 -39.97
CA THR A 302 22.42 -54.08 -40.37
C THR A 302 22.70 -55.22 -39.38
N GLU A 303 23.20 -56.32 -39.94
CA GLU A 303 23.62 -57.60 -39.31
C GLU A 303 24.42 -57.48 -38.01
#